data_AF-A0A7J4PSM0-F1
#
_entry.id   AF-A0A7J4PSM0-F1
#
_cell.length_a   1.000
_cell.length_b   1.000
_cell.length_c   1.000
_cell.angle_alpha   90.00
_cell.angle_beta   90.00
_cell.angle_gamma   90.00
#
_symmetry.space_group_name_H-M   'P 1'
#
loop_
_entity.id
_entity.type
_entity.pdbx_description
1 polymer ?
#
loop_
_entity_poly.entity_id
_entity_poly.type
_entity_poly.pdbx_seq_one_letter_code
_entity_poly.pdbx_strand_id
1 'polypeptide(L)'
;MDFIDKIHELAARIPNQIEHIQTEEATKNALVLPFIAALGYNVFDPTEVVPEFTADVGTKKGEKVDYAVLMDENPIILFECKWCGANLDNEHSSQLYRYFSVTDGRFGVLTNGIIYRFYSDLEKPNKMDEKPFFELNLLDIDESLVEELKKFTKSSFDLDDILTTASELKYTKEVKQRTPL
;
A
#
# COMPACT_ATOMS: atom_id res chain seq x y z
N MET A 1 -15.12 -8.99 -15.17
CA MET A 1 -13.85 -8.32 -15.51
C MET A 1 -12.81 -8.85 -14.56
N ASP A 2 -11.72 -9.39 -15.09
CA ASP A 2 -10.65 -9.98 -14.28
C ASP A 2 -9.93 -8.87 -13.49
N PHE A 3 -9.26 -9.21 -12.40
CA PHE A 3 -8.50 -8.25 -11.60
C PHE A 3 -7.35 -7.62 -12.40
N ILE A 4 -6.66 -8.42 -13.21
CA ILE A 4 -5.58 -7.94 -14.07
C ILE A 4 -6.07 -6.88 -15.07
N ASP A 5 -7.26 -7.09 -15.66
CA ASP A 5 -7.88 -6.11 -16.56
C ASP A 5 -8.10 -4.77 -15.83
N LYS A 6 -8.54 -4.80 -14.56
CA LYS A 6 -8.80 -3.58 -13.79
C LYS A 6 -7.52 -2.80 -13.53
N ILE A 7 -6.43 -3.51 -13.22
CA ILE A 7 -5.12 -2.90 -13.02
C ILE A 7 -4.60 -2.27 -14.32
N HIS A 8 -4.74 -2.96 -15.46
CA HIS A 8 -4.38 -2.39 -16.75
C HIS A 8 -5.22 -1.16 -17.14
N GLU A 9 -6.52 -1.18 -16.86
CA GLU A 9 -7.39 -0.01 -17.11
C GLU A 9 -6.98 1.19 -16.25
N LEU A 10 -6.58 0.98 -15.00
CA LEU A 10 -6.04 2.05 -14.15
C LEU A 10 -4.74 2.58 -14.74
N ALA A 11 -3.79 1.70 -15.03
CA ALA A 11 -2.49 2.03 -15.61
C ALA A 11 -2.61 2.85 -16.91
N ALA A 12 -3.50 2.44 -17.81
CA ALA A 12 -3.71 3.10 -19.10
C ALA A 12 -4.20 4.55 -18.98
N ARG A 13 -4.83 4.92 -17.86
CA ARG A 13 -5.34 6.28 -17.62
C ARG A 13 -4.31 7.21 -16.99
N ILE A 14 -3.32 6.66 -16.27
CA ILE A 14 -2.32 7.43 -15.52
C ILE A 14 -1.64 8.50 -16.37
N PRO A 15 -1.08 8.22 -17.57
CA PRO A 15 -0.33 9.23 -18.33
C PRO A 15 -1.11 10.50 -18.63
N ASN A 16 -2.41 10.39 -18.92
CA ASN A 16 -3.27 11.54 -19.19
C ASN A 16 -3.72 12.25 -17.90
N GLN A 17 -3.94 11.50 -16.82
CA GLN A 17 -4.41 12.08 -15.55
C GLN A 17 -3.31 12.90 -14.86
N ILE A 18 -2.07 12.41 -14.88
CA ILE A 18 -0.97 13.06 -14.15
C ILE A 18 -0.63 14.46 -14.67
N GLU A 19 -0.94 14.76 -15.94
CA GLU A 19 -0.80 16.11 -16.51
C GLU A 19 -1.69 17.15 -15.80
N HIS A 20 -2.72 16.70 -15.10
CA HIS A 20 -3.69 17.54 -14.39
C HIS A 20 -3.60 17.43 -12.87
N ILE A 21 -2.73 16.56 -12.33
CA ILE A 21 -2.59 16.33 -10.89
C ILE A 21 -1.44 17.17 -10.33
N GLN A 22 -1.77 18.18 -9.52
CA GLN A 22 -0.79 19.12 -8.96
C GLN A 22 -0.60 19.01 -7.44
N THR A 23 -1.42 18.20 -6.77
CA THR A 23 -1.42 18.08 -5.30
C THR A 23 -1.50 16.63 -4.87
N GLU A 24 -1.06 16.37 -3.64
CA GLU A 24 -1.21 15.06 -3.01
C GLU A 24 -2.68 14.64 -2.91
N GLU A 25 -3.57 15.56 -2.56
CA GLU A 25 -5.02 15.30 -2.49
C GLU A 25 -5.60 14.91 -3.86
N ALA A 26 -5.14 15.55 -4.93
CA ALA A 26 -5.53 15.16 -6.29
C ALA A 26 -4.99 13.76 -6.66
N THR A 27 -3.78 13.39 -6.23
CA THR A 27 -3.25 12.02 -6.40
C THR A 27 -4.11 10.99 -5.67
N LYS A 28 -4.45 11.27 -4.41
CA LYS A 28 -5.27 10.39 -3.58
C LYS A 28 -6.60 10.06 -4.27
N ASN A 29 -7.30 11.11 -4.73
CA ASN A 29 -8.61 10.95 -5.37
C ASN A 29 -8.53 10.34 -6.77
N ALA A 30 -7.58 10.78 -7.61
CA ALA A 30 -7.56 10.39 -9.01
C ALA A 30 -6.87 9.05 -9.29
N LEU A 31 -5.93 8.63 -8.42
CA LEU A 31 -5.10 7.44 -8.63
C LEU A 31 -5.26 6.41 -7.49
N VAL A 32 -5.15 6.83 -6.22
CA VAL A 32 -5.11 5.90 -5.08
C VAL A 32 -6.48 5.31 -4.75
N LEU A 33 -7.54 6.12 -4.63
CA LEU A 33 -8.89 5.63 -4.37
C LEU A 33 -9.37 4.64 -5.46
N PRO A 34 -9.18 4.91 -6.77
CA PRO A 34 -9.49 3.92 -7.80
C PRO A 34 -8.72 2.61 -7.65
N PHE A 35 -7.46 2.65 -7.20
CA PHE A 35 -6.69 1.44 -6.90
C PHE A 35 -7.27 0.66 -5.72
N ILE A 36 -7.59 1.32 -4.60
CA ILE A 36 -8.24 0.69 -3.44
C ILE A 36 -9.58 0.06 -3.85
N ALA A 37 -10.36 0.76 -4.69
CA ALA A 37 -11.60 0.23 -5.23
C ALA A 37 -11.38 -0.99 -6.15
N ALA A 38 -10.29 -1.01 -6.93
CA ALA A 38 -9.94 -2.16 -7.77
C ALA A 38 -9.58 -3.41 -6.95
N LEU A 39 -9.01 -3.25 -5.74
CA LEU A 39 -8.82 -4.33 -4.77
C LEU A 39 -10.15 -4.88 -4.22
N GLY A 40 -11.27 -4.21 -4.47
CA GLY A 40 -12.62 -4.66 -4.09
C GLY A 40 -13.13 -4.11 -2.77
N TYR A 41 -12.42 -3.15 -2.15
CA TYR A 41 -12.89 -2.43 -0.97
C TYR A 41 -13.80 -1.26 -1.37
N ASN A 42 -14.86 -1.01 -0.61
CA ASN A 42 -15.79 0.07 -0.90
C ASN A 42 -15.26 1.42 -0.39
N VAL A 43 -14.67 2.21 -1.30
CA VAL A 43 -14.16 3.55 -0.99
C VAL A 43 -15.23 4.58 -0.59
N PHE A 44 -16.52 4.24 -0.74
CA PHE A 44 -17.64 5.07 -0.30
C PHE A 44 -18.25 4.60 1.03
N ASP A 45 -17.78 3.48 1.57
CA ASP A 45 -18.17 3.01 2.89
C ASP A 45 -17.13 3.47 3.92
N PRO A 46 -17.45 4.46 4.77
CA PRO A 46 -16.52 5.00 5.76
C PRO A 46 -16.24 4.01 6.90
N THR A 47 -16.86 2.83 6.92
CA THR A 47 -16.53 1.74 7.84
C THR A 47 -15.53 0.75 7.24
N GLU A 48 -15.31 0.82 5.92
CA GLU A 48 -14.40 -0.07 5.18
C GLU A 48 -13.14 0.67 4.71
N VAL A 49 -13.28 1.88 4.16
CA VAL A 49 -12.14 2.72 3.77
C VAL A 49 -12.24 4.04 4.52
N VAL A 50 -11.43 4.17 5.57
CA VAL A 50 -11.45 5.31 6.48
C VAL A 50 -10.37 6.32 6.07
N PRO A 51 -10.72 7.52 5.60
CA PRO A 51 -9.75 8.57 5.35
C PRO A 51 -9.23 9.16 6.67
N GLU A 52 -8.02 9.73 6.64
CA GLU A 52 -7.42 10.44 7.77
C GLU A 52 -7.40 9.61 9.08
N PHE A 53 -7.13 8.31 8.97
CA PHE A 53 -7.23 7.37 10.07
C PHE A 53 -6.14 7.62 11.13
N THR A 54 -6.57 7.68 12.39
CA THR A 54 -5.69 7.84 13.56
C THR A 54 -5.63 6.54 14.37
N ALA A 55 -4.43 6.06 14.64
CA ALA A 55 -4.22 5.03 15.66
C ALA A 55 -3.92 5.70 17.01
N ASP A 56 -4.97 6.01 17.77
CA ASP A 56 -4.83 6.63 19.08
C ASP A 56 -4.44 5.58 20.13
N VAL A 57 -3.17 5.58 20.56
CA VAL A 57 -2.74 4.97 21.83
C VAL A 57 -1.74 5.89 22.56
N GLY A 58 -2.11 6.41 23.72
CA GLY A 58 -1.22 7.22 24.59
C GLY A 58 -1.33 8.75 24.43
N THR A 59 -0.27 9.48 24.82
CA THR A 59 -0.28 10.96 24.96
C THR A 59 0.11 11.74 23.70
N LYS A 60 0.55 11.08 22.62
CA LYS A 60 0.90 11.75 21.34
C LYS A 60 -0.27 11.66 20.35
N LYS A 61 -1.21 12.57 20.50
CA LYS A 61 -2.33 12.78 19.55
C LYS A 61 -1.83 13.41 18.25
N GLY A 62 -2.34 12.94 17.11
CA GLY A 62 -2.51 13.80 15.93
C GLY A 62 -1.78 13.43 14.64
N GLU A 63 -1.07 12.29 14.55
CA GLU A 63 -0.59 11.81 13.24
C GLU A 63 -1.59 10.83 12.63
N LYS A 64 -1.99 11.14 11.40
CA LYS A 64 -2.99 10.45 10.61
C LYS A 64 -2.31 9.80 9.42
N VAL A 65 -2.73 8.60 9.06
CA VAL A 65 -2.48 8.08 7.71
C VAL A 65 -3.62 8.50 6.79
N ASP A 66 -3.36 8.50 5.49
CA ASP A 66 -4.33 9.03 4.52
C ASP A 66 -5.54 8.14 4.36
N TYR A 67 -5.34 6.83 4.28
CA TYR A 67 -6.42 5.85 4.26
C TYR A 67 -6.09 4.62 5.11
N ALA A 68 -7.09 4.09 5.80
CA ALA A 68 -7.07 2.76 6.38
C ALA A 68 -8.14 1.91 5.70
N VAL A 69 -7.77 0.71 5.27
CA VAL A 69 -8.69 -0.33 4.84
C VAL A 69 -8.99 -1.22 6.04
N LEU A 70 -10.26 -1.37 6.38
CA LEU A 70 -10.74 -2.14 7.51
C LEU A 70 -11.43 -3.42 7.03
N MET A 71 -11.22 -4.50 7.78
CA MET A 71 -11.94 -5.76 7.65
C MET A 71 -12.39 -6.17 9.05
N ASP A 72 -13.69 -6.41 9.21
CA ASP A 72 -14.31 -6.69 10.52
C ASP A 72 -13.91 -5.67 11.60
N GLU A 73 -14.02 -4.37 11.26
CA GLU A 73 -13.63 -3.23 12.12
C GLU A 73 -12.14 -3.11 12.45
N ASN A 74 -11.31 -4.05 11.98
CA ASN A 74 -9.87 -4.05 12.21
C ASN A 74 -9.11 -3.50 10.99
N PRO A 75 -8.19 -2.54 11.18
CA PRO A 75 -7.41 -1.99 10.08
C PRO A 75 -6.37 -3.01 9.58
N ILE A 76 -6.49 -3.42 8.31
CA ILE A 76 -5.65 -4.46 7.69
C ILE A 76 -4.57 -3.90 6.76
N ILE A 77 -4.83 -2.75 6.11
CA ILE A 77 -3.88 -2.09 5.20
C ILE A 77 -3.96 -0.59 5.42
N LEU A 78 -2.82 0.06 5.60
CA LEU A 78 -2.74 1.51 5.66
C LEU A 78 -2.06 2.09 4.44
N PHE A 79 -2.53 3.24 3.99
CA PHE A 79 -1.95 4.01 2.90
C PHE A 79 -1.45 5.36 3.39
N GLU A 80 -0.16 5.61 3.13
CA GLU A 80 0.46 6.93 3.16
C GLU A 80 0.72 7.33 1.70
N CYS A 81 0.10 8.41 1.27
CA CYS A 81 0.10 8.85 -0.11
C CYS A 81 1.01 10.07 -0.29
N LYS A 82 1.55 10.22 -1.49
CA LYS A 82 2.38 11.34 -1.92
C LYS A 82 1.85 11.89 -3.23
N TRP A 83 2.21 13.13 -3.54
CA TRP A 83 1.92 13.69 -4.87
C TRP A 83 2.58 12.84 -5.96
N CYS A 84 1.93 12.69 -7.12
CA CYS A 84 2.39 11.78 -8.18
C CYS A 84 3.76 12.18 -8.78
N GLY A 85 4.16 13.44 -8.64
CA GLY A 85 5.50 13.92 -9.01
C GLY A 85 6.57 13.72 -7.94
N ALA A 86 6.22 13.19 -6.75
CA ALA A 86 7.17 12.92 -5.68
C ALA A 86 7.98 11.65 -5.95
N ASN A 87 9.27 11.69 -5.61
CA ASN A 87 10.13 10.52 -5.58
C ASN A 87 10.04 9.86 -4.20
N LEU A 88 9.48 8.65 -4.14
CA LEU A 88 9.28 7.90 -2.89
C LEU A 88 10.57 7.55 -2.16
N ASP A 89 11.74 7.57 -2.80
CA ASP A 89 13.04 7.31 -2.13
C ASP A 89 13.44 8.42 -1.16
N ASN A 90 12.95 9.64 -1.38
CA ASN A 90 13.20 10.79 -0.51
C ASN A 90 12.14 10.93 0.60
N GLU A 91 11.12 10.08 0.59
CA GLU A 91 9.97 10.18 1.46
C GLU A 91 10.12 9.25 2.66
N HIS A 92 9.94 9.80 3.85
CA HIS A 92 9.86 9.02 5.08
C HIS A 92 8.40 8.89 5.50
N SER A 93 7.93 7.66 5.70
CA SER A 93 6.57 7.39 6.16
C SER A 93 6.52 7.28 7.69
N SER A 94 6.91 8.34 8.40
CA SER A 94 6.90 8.38 9.87
C SER A 94 5.54 7.99 10.49
N GLN A 95 4.46 8.25 9.76
CA GLN A 95 3.08 7.90 10.10
C GLN A 95 2.88 6.38 10.10
N LEU A 96 3.34 5.68 9.05
CA LEU A 96 3.31 4.21 8.99
C LEU A 96 4.14 3.61 10.14
N TYR A 97 5.36 4.11 10.38
CA TYR A 97 6.20 3.62 11.49
C TYR A 97 5.50 3.70 12.85
N ARG A 98 4.77 4.78 13.13
CA ARG A 98 4.03 4.93 14.39
C ARG A 98 2.87 3.96 14.48
N TYR A 99 2.13 3.77 13.40
CA TYR A 99 1.01 2.84 13.38
C TYR A 99 1.43 1.40 13.73
N PHE A 100 2.49 0.92 13.08
CA PHE A 100 3.03 -0.41 13.35
C PHE A 100 3.39 -0.58 14.83
N SER A 101 3.82 0.49 15.52
CA SER A 101 4.17 0.44 16.94
C SER A 101 2.99 0.35 17.92
N VAL A 102 1.76 0.61 17.47
CA VAL A 102 0.60 0.78 18.36
C VAL A 102 -0.66 0.00 17.95
N THR A 103 -0.61 -0.78 16.88
CA THR A 103 -1.77 -1.53 16.36
C THR A 103 -1.38 -2.93 15.90
N ASP A 104 -2.37 -3.81 15.79
CA ASP A 104 -2.21 -5.14 15.23
C ASP A 104 -2.18 -5.15 13.68
N GLY A 105 -2.27 -3.98 13.04
CA GLY A 105 -2.25 -3.90 11.58
C GLY A 105 -0.88 -4.23 11.01
N ARG A 106 -0.88 -5.03 9.93
CA ARG A 106 0.33 -5.72 9.47
C ARG A 106 0.90 -5.18 8.15
N PHE A 107 0.14 -4.36 7.43
CA PHE A 107 0.57 -3.84 6.13
C PHE A 107 0.48 -2.32 6.05
N GLY A 108 1.57 -1.70 5.61
CA GLY A 108 1.64 -0.30 5.24
C GLY A 108 1.99 -0.14 3.77
N VAL A 109 1.39 0.83 3.11
CA VAL A 109 1.59 1.14 1.70
C VAL A 109 2.02 2.59 1.57
N LEU A 110 3.24 2.81 1.09
CA LEU A 110 3.69 4.14 0.66
C LEU A 110 3.51 4.24 -0.85
N THR A 111 2.78 5.24 -1.33
CA THR A 111 2.47 5.35 -2.75
C THR A 111 2.38 6.80 -3.23
N ASN A 112 2.72 7.03 -4.50
CA ASN A 112 2.42 8.28 -5.21
C ASN A 112 1.33 8.09 -6.28
N GLY A 113 0.55 7.00 -6.19
CA GLY A 113 -0.48 6.63 -7.16
C GLY A 113 0.05 5.95 -8.43
N ILE A 114 1.37 5.88 -8.61
CA ILE A 114 2.03 5.18 -9.72
C ILE A 114 2.82 3.98 -9.20
N ILE A 115 3.65 4.23 -8.19
CA ILE A 115 4.43 3.21 -7.50
C ILE A 115 3.76 2.91 -6.16
N TYR A 116 3.60 1.64 -5.83
CA TYR A 116 3.04 1.16 -4.58
C TYR A 116 4.07 0.28 -3.87
N ARG A 117 4.57 0.74 -2.72
CA ARG A 117 5.54 0.02 -1.90
C ARG A 117 4.86 -0.54 -0.66
N PHE A 118 4.85 -1.85 -0.54
CA PHE A 118 4.21 -2.58 0.56
C PHE A 118 5.24 -2.97 1.61
N TYR A 119 4.92 -2.65 2.86
CA TYR A 119 5.74 -2.86 4.04
C TYR A 119 4.98 -3.72 5.05
N SER A 120 5.76 -4.47 5.83
CA SER A 120 5.30 -5.36 6.89
C SER A 120 6.18 -5.17 8.13
N ASP A 121 5.95 -5.95 9.20
CA ASP A 121 6.75 -5.98 10.42
C ASP A 121 7.44 -7.34 10.64
N LEU A 122 7.96 -7.93 9.58
CA LEU A 122 8.51 -9.29 9.61
C LEU A 122 9.82 -9.39 10.39
N GLU A 123 10.63 -8.34 10.40
CA GLU A 123 11.90 -8.36 11.16
C GLU A 123 11.68 -8.29 12.67
N LYS A 124 10.76 -7.42 13.09
CA LYS A 124 10.45 -7.18 14.50
C LYS A 124 8.97 -6.87 14.62
N PRO A 125 8.22 -7.62 15.46
CA PRO A 125 6.82 -7.34 15.71
C PRO A 125 6.61 -5.87 16.07
N ASN A 126 5.57 -5.26 15.50
CA ASN A 126 5.20 -3.87 15.76
C ASN A 126 6.27 -2.84 15.36
N LYS A 127 7.17 -3.21 14.44
CA LYS A 127 8.13 -2.28 13.84
C LYS A 127 8.17 -2.52 12.34
N MET A 128 7.71 -1.53 11.59
CA MET A 128 7.77 -1.55 10.14
C MET A 128 9.20 -1.82 9.66
N ASP A 129 9.32 -2.73 8.71
CA ASP A 129 10.56 -3.06 8.02
C ASP A 129 11.11 -1.83 7.28
N GLU A 130 12.44 -1.68 7.22
CA GLU A 130 13.07 -0.52 6.57
C GLU A 130 12.89 -0.53 5.04
N LYS A 131 12.69 -1.71 4.46
CA LYS A 131 12.54 -1.92 3.01
C LYS A 131 11.19 -2.57 2.71
N PRO A 132 10.55 -2.21 1.59
CA PRO A 132 9.32 -2.86 1.18
C PRO A 132 9.60 -4.30 0.72
N PHE A 133 8.73 -5.23 1.10
CA PHE A 133 8.81 -6.62 0.63
C PHE A 133 8.30 -6.74 -0.80
N PHE A 134 7.34 -5.89 -1.20
CA PHE A 134 6.71 -5.89 -2.51
C PHE A 134 6.59 -4.46 -3.06
N GLU A 135 6.85 -4.28 -4.36
CA GLU A 135 6.73 -3.00 -5.06
C GLU A 135 6.05 -3.25 -6.40
N LEU A 136 5.05 -2.45 -6.74
CA LEU A 136 4.36 -2.47 -8.02
C LEU A 136 4.46 -1.10 -8.69
N ASN A 137 4.84 -1.07 -9.97
CA ASN A 137 4.81 0.13 -10.80
C ASN A 137 3.70 0.00 -11.84
N LEU A 138 2.67 0.84 -11.76
CA LEU A 138 1.55 0.81 -12.70
C LEU A 138 1.91 1.27 -14.11
N LEU A 139 3.04 1.96 -14.31
CA LEU A 139 3.53 2.33 -15.64
C LEU A 139 4.49 1.28 -16.25
N ASP A 140 4.86 0.26 -15.49
CA ASP A 140 5.73 -0.85 -15.91
C ASP A 140 5.29 -2.14 -15.20
N ILE A 141 4.11 -2.64 -15.59
CA ILE A 141 3.46 -3.77 -14.93
C ILE A 141 4.15 -5.07 -15.33
N ASP A 142 4.67 -5.77 -14.33
CA ASP A 142 4.97 -7.21 -14.41
C ASP A 142 3.73 -8.00 -13.96
N GLU A 143 3.16 -8.80 -14.87
CA GLU A 143 1.95 -9.59 -14.59
C GLU A 143 2.12 -10.54 -13.40
N SER A 144 3.33 -11.03 -13.15
CA SER A 144 3.59 -11.89 -11.98
C SER A 144 3.40 -11.15 -10.66
N LEU A 145 3.68 -9.84 -10.63
CA LEU A 145 3.43 -8.99 -9.46
C LEU A 145 1.94 -8.70 -9.29
N VAL A 146 1.15 -8.72 -10.36
CA VAL A 146 -0.32 -8.57 -10.27
C VAL A 146 -0.95 -9.81 -9.63
N GLU A 147 -0.44 -11.01 -9.91
CA GLU A 147 -0.86 -12.23 -9.20
C GLU A 147 -0.56 -12.15 -7.70
N GLU A 148 0.60 -11.61 -7.31
CA GLU A 148 0.87 -11.37 -5.88
C GLU A 148 -0.06 -10.29 -5.29
N LEU A 149 -0.35 -9.23 -6.05
CA LEU A 149 -1.29 -8.19 -5.63
C LEU A 149 -2.71 -8.75 -5.41
N LYS A 150 -3.13 -9.79 -6.14
CA LYS A 150 -4.46 -10.42 -5.96
C LYS A 150 -4.72 -10.85 -4.52
N LYS A 151 -3.68 -11.25 -3.77
CA LYS A 151 -3.80 -11.61 -2.36
C LYS A 151 -4.29 -10.46 -1.48
N PHE A 152 -4.06 -9.20 -1.89
CA PHE A 152 -4.57 -8.02 -1.18
C PHE A 152 -6.01 -7.65 -1.54
N THR A 153 -6.63 -8.35 -2.48
CA THR A 153 -8.05 -8.11 -2.82
C THR A 153 -8.95 -8.59 -1.71
N LYS A 154 -10.08 -7.90 -1.50
CA LYS A 154 -11.05 -8.22 -0.44
C LYS A 154 -11.48 -9.69 -0.45
N SER A 155 -11.66 -10.28 -1.63
CA SER A 155 -12.10 -11.67 -1.79
C SER A 155 -11.02 -12.73 -1.53
N SER A 156 -9.76 -12.34 -1.51
CA SER A 156 -8.61 -13.25 -1.40
C SER A 156 -7.70 -12.91 -0.24
N PHE A 157 -8.07 -11.92 0.58
CA PHE A 157 -7.27 -11.47 1.71
C PHE A 157 -7.17 -12.58 2.76
N ASP A 158 -5.95 -13.04 2.96
CA ASP A 158 -5.56 -13.96 4.02
C ASP A 158 -4.26 -13.44 4.64
N LEU A 159 -4.33 -13.06 5.92
CA LEU A 159 -3.21 -12.43 6.59
C LEU A 159 -1.98 -13.34 6.65
N ASP A 160 -2.17 -14.62 6.97
CA ASP A 160 -1.09 -15.57 7.18
C ASP A 160 -0.42 -15.93 5.84
N ASP A 161 -1.20 -16.08 4.76
CA ASP A 161 -0.69 -16.32 3.40
C ASP A 161 0.14 -15.13 2.90
N ILE A 162 -0.35 -13.90 3.08
CA ILE A 162 0.36 -12.69 2.66
C ILE A 162 1.67 -12.54 3.46
N LEU A 163 1.66 -12.76 4.77
CA LEU A 163 2.88 -12.68 5.61
C LEU A 163 3.92 -13.74 5.23
N THR A 164 3.47 -14.94 4.87
CA THR A 164 4.32 -16.02 4.35
C THR A 164 4.97 -15.59 3.05
N THR A 165 4.16 -15.11 2.09
CA THR A 165 4.62 -14.60 0.80
C THR A 165 5.60 -13.44 0.96
N ALA A 166 5.30 -12.49 1.85
CA ALA A 166 6.14 -11.34 2.13
C ALA A 166 7.53 -11.77 2.65
N SER A 167 7.55 -12.80 3.52
CA SER A 167 8.80 -13.39 4.02
C SER A 167 9.64 -14.01 2.90
N GLU A 168 9.01 -14.76 2.00
CA GLU A 168 9.68 -15.41 0.86
C GLU A 168 10.24 -14.41 -0.15
N LEU A 169 9.44 -13.39 -0.50
CA LEU A 169 9.86 -12.31 -1.41
C LEU A 169 11.05 -11.53 -0.84
N LYS A 170 11.03 -11.26 0.46
CA LYS A 170 12.11 -10.56 1.15
C LYS A 170 13.39 -11.40 1.17
N TYR A 171 13.31 -12.68 1.53
CA TYR A 171 14.44 -13.61 1.48
C TYR A 171 15.05 -13.69 0.07
N THR A 172 14.21 -13.85 -0.95
CA THR A 172 14.65 -13.96 -2.35
C THR A 172 15.36 -12.69 -2.83
N LYS A 173 14.84 -11.50 -2.48
CA LYS A 173 15.49 -10.22 -2.78
C LYS A 173 16.87 -10.10 -2.13
N GLU A 174 17.00 -10.49 -0.87
CA GLU A 174 18.28 -10.43 -0.16
C GLU A 174 19.33 -11.39 -0.74
N VAL A 175 18.92 -12.61 -1.10
CA VAL A 175 19.84 -13.60 -1.72
C VAL A 175 20.34 -13.12 -3.09
N LYS A 176 19.45 -12.56 -3.93
CA LYS A 176 19.82 -11.99 -5.23
C LYS A 176 20.80 -10.82 -5.08
N GLN A 177 20.62 -9.96 -4.07
CA GLN A 177 21.53 -8.83 -3.81
C GLN A 177 22.91 -9.29 -3.29
N ARG A 178 22.99 -10.43 -2.60
CA ARG A 178 24.25 -10.98 -2.05
C ARG A 178 25.05 -11.81 -3.03
N THR A 179 24.49 -12.14 -4.20
CA THR A 179 25.16 -12.93 -5.24
C THR A 179 25.34 -12.05 -6.48
N PRO A 180 26.45 -11.29 -6.59
CA PRO A 180 26.74 -10.60 -7.84
C PRO A 180 27.05 -11.66 -8.90
N LEU A 181 26.40 -11.57 -10.06
CA LEU A 181 26.81 -12.27 -11.28
C LEU A 181 28.20 -11.80 -11.73
#